data_AF-A0A285ZWW5-F1
#
_entry.id   AF-A0A285ZWW5-F1
#
_cell.length_a   1.000
_cell.length_b   1.000
_cell.length_c   1.000
_cell.angle_alpha   90.00
_cell.angle_beta   90.00
_cell.angle_gamma   90.00
#
_symmetry.space_group_name_H-M   'P 1'
#
loop_
_entity.id
_entity.type
_entity.pdbx_description
1 polymer ?
#
loop_
_entity_poly.entity_id
_entity_poly.type
_entity_poly.pdbx_seq_one_letter_code
_entity_poly.pdbx_strand_id
1 'polypeptide(L)'
;MDSAEVDFYIIAQINEQEKHIKVVQLETTDGVPYYSCLIGDDEITQLRDETYGKWEQLWGDLDDNTIQRIGKQIEEKITPP
;
A
#
# COMPACT_ATOMS: atom_id res chain seq x y z
N MET A 1 19.44 0.58 14.61
CA MET A 1 18.85 -0.71 14.19
C MET A 1 18.17 -0.39 12.89
N ASP A 2 18.74 -0.85 11.77
CA ASP A 2 18.18 -0.70 10.43
C ASP A 2 16.83 -1.43 10.40
N SER A 3 15.74 -0.71 10.64
CA SER A 3 14.45 -1.11 10.10
C SER A 3 14.61 -1.00 8.59
N ALA A 4 14.88 -2.12 7.93
CA ALA A 4 15.00 -2.14 6.47
C ALA A 4 13.66 -1.70 5.90
N GLU A 5 13.58 -0.42 5.50
CA GLU A 5 12.44 0.12 4.79
C GLU A 5 12.30 -0.68 3.50
N VAL A 6 11.24 -1.48 3.40
CA VAL A 6 10.96 -2.25 2.18
C VAL A 6 10.08 -1.36 1.32
N ASP A 7 10.67 -0.72 0.32
CA ASP A 7 9.93 0.00 -0.70
C ASP A 7 9.92 -0.74 -2.05
N PHE A 8 8.78 -0.69 -2.72
CA PHE A 8 8.58 -1.28 -4.04
C PHE A 8 7.51 -0.51 -4.79
N TYR A 9 7.34 -0.81 -6.07
CA TYR A 9 6.34 -0.15 -6.91
C TYR A 9 5.28 -1.17 -7.32
N ILE A 10 4.02 -0.76 -7.27
CA ILE A 10 2.89 -1.50 -7.82
C ILE A 10 2.18 -0.68 -8.88
N ILE A 11 1.46 -1.37 -9.74
CA ILE A 11 0.54 -0.75 -10.70
C ILE A 11 -0.88 -1.01 -10.20
N ALA A 12 -1.64 0.04 -9.94
CA ALA A 12 -3.05 -0.09 -9.58
C ALA A 12 -3.89 0.92 -10.35
N GLN A 13 -5.14 0.54 -10.60
CA GLN A 13 -6.11 1.39 -11.26
C GLN A 13 -6.86 2.21 -10.21
N ILE A 14 -6.66 3.52 -10.20
CA ILE A 14 -7.34 4.47 -9.31
C ILE A 14 -8.10 5.46 -10.18
N ASN A 15 -9.40 5.66 -9.91
CA ASN A 15 -10.26 6.53 -10.72
C ASN A 15 -10.19 6.23 -12.22
N GLU A 16 -10.28 4.94 -12.57
CA GLU A 16 -10.20 4.40 -13.94
C GLU A 16 -8.84 4.60 -14.65
N GLN A 17 -7.87 5.25 -14.02
CA GLN A 17 -6.53 5.48 -14.54
C GLN A 17 -5.52 4.53 -13.92
N GLU A 18 -4.66 3.96 -14.74
CA GLU A 18 -3.50 3.22 -14.26
C GLU A 18 -2.50 4.19 -13.62
N LYS A 19 -2.11 3.89 -12.38
CA LYS A 19 -1.16 4.69 -11.60
C LYS A 19 -0.03 3.79 -11.10
N HIS A 20 1.17 4.33 -11.16
CA HIS A 20 2.33 3.74 -10.51
C HIS A 20 2.36 4.25 -9.08
N ILE A 21 2.26 3.32 -8.13
CA ILE A 21 2.21 3.63 -6.71
C ILE A 21 3.48 3.09 -6.09
N LYS A 22 4.27 3.97 -5.49
CA LYS A 22 5.36 3.59 -4.60
C LYS A 22 4.75 3.15 -3.28
N VAL A 23 5.01 1.92 -2.87
CA VAL A 23 4.60 1.39 -1.58
C VAL A 23 5.82 1.33 -0.68
N VAL A 24 5.73 1.94 0.50
CA VAL A 24 6.75 1.88 1.53
C VAL A 24 6.16 1.12 2.72
N GLN A 25 6.72 -0.05 3.00
CA GLN A 25 6.36 -0.81 4.20
C GLN A 25 7.04 -0.18 5.42
N LEU A 26 6.21 0.21 6.37
CA LEU A 26 6.59 0.85 7.62
C LEU A 26 6.10 -0.03 8.78
N GLU A 27 6.74 0.09 9.93
CA GLU A 27 6.37 -0.66 11.14
C GLU A 27 5.97 0.34 12.24
N THR A 28 4.86 0.08 12.92
CA THR A 28 4.49 0.82 14.13
C THR A 28 5.35 0.37 15.31
N THR A 29 5.47 1.20 16.34
CA THR A 29 6.24 0.86 17.57
C THR A 29 5.75 -0.44 18.25
N ASP A 30 4.49 -0.81 18.01
CA ASP A 30 3.86 -2.02 18.53
C ASP A 30 4.09 -3.25 17.62
N GLY A 31 4.92 -3.13 16.58
CA GLY A 31 5.32 -4.22 15.67
C GLY A 31 4.30 -4.54 14.58
N VAL A 32 3.32 -3.67 14.34
CA VAL A 32 2.33 -3.90 13.26
C VAL A 32 2.75 -3.17 11.99
N PRO A 33 2.91 -3.88 10.86
CA PRO A 33 3.25 -3.25 9.59
C PRO A 33 2.07 -2.46 9.01
N TYR A 34 2.38 -1.36 8.36
CA TYR A 34 1.48 -0.58 7.50
C TYR A 34 2.23 -0.15 6.25
N TYR A 35 1.49 0.23 5.22
CA TYR A 35 2.01 0.44 3.88
C TYR A 35 1.60 1.83 3.40
N SER A 36 2.57 2.74 3.34
CA SER A 36 2.36 4.06 2.77
C SER A 36 2.41 3.96 1.25
N CYS A 37 1.35 4.44 0.59
CA CYS A 37 1.20 4.42 -0.86
C CYS A 37 1.34 5.85 -1.40
N LEU A 38 2.32 6.06 -2.26
CA LEU A 38 2.63 7.36 -2.85
C LEU A 38 2.53 7.32 -4.38
N ILE A 39 2.00 8.38 -4.99
CA ILE A 39 2.06 8.60 -6.43
C ILE A 39 3.05 9.73 -6.69
N GLY A 40 4.22 9.41 -7.23
CA GLY A 40 5.33 10.37 -7.29
C GLY A 40 5.86 10.64 -5.88
N ASP A 41 5.74 11.90 -5.43
CA ASP A 41 6.12 12.34 -4.08
C ASP A 41 4.90 12.56 -3.16
N ASP A 42 3.68 12.40 -3.67
CA ASP A 42 2.44 12.63 -2.92
C ASP A 42 1.94 11.33 -2.28
N GLU A 43 1.87 11.28 -0.95
CA GLU A 43 1.21 10.19 -0.23
C GLU A 43 -0.31 10.27 -0.45
N ILE A 44 -0.87 9.25 -1.10
CA ILE A 44 -2.30 9.20 -1.43
C ILE A 44 -3.12 8.44 -0.38
N THR A 45 -2.51 7.45 0.26
CA THR A 45 -3.17 6.60 1.24
C THR A 45 -2.15 5.84 2.08
N GLN A 46 -2.61 5.34 3.22
CA GLN A 46 -1.89 4.36 4.02
C GLN A 46 -2.80 3.16 4.23
N LEU A 47 -2.31 1.97 3.91
CA LEU A 47 -3.05 0.73 4.06
C LEU A 47 -2.45 -0.15 5.13
N ARG A 48 -3.29 -0.95 5.76
CA ARG A 48 -2.89 -1.96 6.74
C ARG A 48 -3.60 -3.26 6.43
N ASP A 49 -2.85 -4.35 6.51
CA ASP A 49 -3.42 -5.69 6.52
C ASP A 49 -3.98 -5.97 7.92
N GLU A 50 -5.29 -6.15 8.00
CA GLU A 50 -5.97 -6.59 9.21
C GLU A 50 -5.94 -8.11 9.35
N THR A 51 -6.38 -8.59 10.51
CA THR A 51 -6.52 -10.03 10.72
C THR A 51 -7.46 -10.61 9.65
N TYR A 52 -7.06 -11.73 9.04
CA TYR A 52 -7.77 -12.43 7.96
C TYR A 52 -7.56 -11.93 6.52
N GLY A 53 -6.51 -11.13 6.25
CA GLY A 53 -6.17 -10.71 4.88
C GLY A 53 -7.12 -9.65 4.33
N LYS A 54 -7.73 -8.87 5.22
CA LYS A 54 -8.58 -7.75 4.85
C LYS A 54 -7.74 -6.48 4.90
N TRP A 55 -7.72 -5.76 3.79
CA TRP A 55 -7.01 -4.50 3.73
C TRP A 55 -7.90 -3.35 4.19
N GLU A 56 -7.40 -2.54 5.12
CA GLU A 56 -8.07 -1.33 5.59
C GLU A 56 -7.24 -0.09 5.27
N GLN A 57 -7.92 0.99 4.96
CA GLN A 57 -7.31 2.29 4.79
C GLN A 57 -7.21 3.00 6.14
N LEU A 58 -5.99 3.37 6.54
CA LEU A 58 -5.72 4.16 7.74
C LEU A 58 -5.98 5.66 7.49
N TRP A 59 -5.71 6.14 6.27
CA TRP A 59 -5.81 7.54 5.86
C TRP A 59 -6.05 7.68 4.36
N GLY A 60 -6.78 8.71 3.94
CA GLY A 60 -7.10 9.04 2.55
C GLY A 60 -8.58 8.82 2.21
N ASP A 61 -8.90 8.86 0.91
CA ASP A 61 -10.26 8.72 0.39
C ASP A 61 -10.27 7.78 -0.82
N LEU A 62 -9.99 6.50 -0.57
CA LEU A 62 -10.08 5.46 -1.61
C LEU A 62 -11.32 4.61 -1.37
N ASP A 63 -11.97 4.17 -2.44
CA ASP A 63 -13.06 3.22 -2.32
C ASP A 63 -12.56 1.83 -1.91
N ASP A 64 -13.42 1.06 -1.26
CA ASP A 64 -13.09 -0.29 -0.76
C ASP A 64 -12.55 -1.21 -1.87
N ASN A 65 -13.06 -1.11 -3.11
CA ASN A 65 -12.58 -1.94 -4.21
C ASN A 65 -11.12 -1.61 -4.54
N THR A 66 -10.79 -0.33 -4.60
CA THR A 66 -9.42 0.16 -4.81
C THR A 66 -8.51 -0.27 -3.66
N ILE A 67 -8.96 -0.16 -2.42
CA ILE A 67 -8.19 -0.61 -1.23
C ILE A 67 -7.84 -2.09 -1.32
N GLN A 68 -8.84 -2.96 -1.55
CA GLN A 68 -8.59 -4.41 -1.65
C GLN A 68 -7.69 -4.75 -2.84
N ARG A 69 -7.79 -4.03 -3.97
CA ARG A 69 -6.91 -4.21 -5.13
C ARG A 69 -5.46 -3.87 -4.82
N ILE A 70 -5.20 -2.70 -4.23
CA ILE A 70 -3.84 -2.28 -3.85
C ILE A 70 -3.26 -3.26 -2.83
N GLY A 71 -4.04 -3.61 -1.81
CA GLY A 71 -3.67 -4.59 -0.81
C GLY A 71 -3.23 -5.93 -1.40
N LYS A 72 -4.03 -6.47 -2.32
CA LYS A 72 -3.66 -7.71 -3.03
C LYS A 72 -2.35 -7.57 -3.82
N GLN A 73 -2.12 -6.45 -4.51
CA GLN A 73 -0.87 -6.20 -5.23
C GLN A 73 0.34 -6.12 -4.29
N ILE A 74 0.14 -5.57 -3.08
CA ILE A 74 1.14 -5.53 -2.00
C ILE A 74 1.47 -6.95 -1.52
N GLU A 75 0.47 -7.80 -1.26
CA GLU A 75 0.69 -9.20 -0.85
C GLU A 75 1.43 -10.01 -1.91
N GLU A 76 1.03 -9.87 -3.17
CA GLU A 76 1.66 -10.57 -4.28
C GLU A 76 3.06 -10.01 -4.60
N LYS A 77 3.44 -8.85 -4.01
CA LYS A 77 4.69 -8.11 -4.28
C LYS A 77 4.96 -7.97 -5.78
N ILE A 78 3.90 -7.78 -6.57
CA ILE A 78 4.03 -7.75 -8.03
C ILE A 78 4.62 -6.41 -8.42
N THR A 79 5.94 -6.36 -8.53
CA THR A 79 6.62 -5.49 -9.49
C THR A 79 6.54 -6.19 -10.84
N PRO A 80 5.72 -5.70 -11.80
CA PRO A 80 5.87 -6.18 -13.17
C PRO A 80 7.32 -5.90 -13.64
N PRO A 81 7.95 -6.85 -14.38
CA PRO A 81 9.36 -6.78 -14.77
C PRO A 81 9.68 -5.65 -15.76
#